data_AF-B7KAR0-F1
#
_entry.id   AF-B7KAR0-F1
#
_cell.length_a   1.000
_cell.length_b   1.000
_cell.length_c   1.000
_cell.angle_alpha   90.00
_cell.angle_beta   90.00
_cell.angle_gamma   90.00
#
_symmetry.space_group_name_H-M   'P 1'
#
loop_
_entity.id
_entity.type
_entity.pdbx_description
1 polymer ?
#
loop_
_entity_poly.entity_id
_entity_poly.type
_entity_poly.pdbx_seq_one_letter_code
_entity_poly.pdbx_strand_id
1 'polypeptide(L)'
;MRQEYDFSKGKRGAVIPSKGKTRITIYLDDDILDNFRQQSETRGIGYQTLINEALKQYIKSPSEQSLTEADLRRILREELSQIR
;
A
#
# COMPACT_ATOMS: atom_id res chain seq x y z
N MET A 1 2.51 30.13 -23.58
CA MET A 1 3.48 30.05 -22.46
C MET A 1 4.47 31.19 -22.61
N ARG A 2 4.90 31.85 -21.53
CA ARG A 2 5.95 32.89 -21.61
C ARG A 2 7.31 32.21 -21.79
N GLN A 3 8.19 32.85 -22.57
CA GLN A 3 9.51 32.30 -22.87
C GLN A 3 10.44 32.33 -21.66
N GLU A 4 10.29 33.30 -20.76
CA GLU A 4 11.13 33.42 -19.56
C GLU A 4 10.32 33.84 -18.34
N TYR A 5 10.67 33.27 -17.20
CA TYR A 5 10.14 33.59 -15.88
C TYR A 5 11.29 34.03 -14.99
N ASP A 6 11.17 35.23 -14.42
CA ASP A 6 12.14 35.76 -13.46
C ASP A 6 11.84 35.20 -12.06
N PHE A 7 12.73 34.32 -11.59
CA PHE A 7 12.68 33.72 -10.27
C PHE A 7 13.65 34.36 -9.26
N SER A 8 14.21 35.55 -9.57
CA SER A 8 15.17 36.25 -8.71
C SER A 8 14.65 36.54 -7.29
N LYS A 9 13.33 36.66 -7.12
CA LYS A 9 12.65 36.85 -5.83
C LYS A 9 12.03 35.57 -5.25
N GLY A 10 12.26 34.43 -5.89
CA GLY A 10 11.74 33.14 -5.44
C GLY A 10 12.44 32.68 -4.16
N LYS A 11 11.71 32.65 -3.04
CA LYS A 11 12.19 32.01 -1.80
C LYS A 11 11.89 30.52 -1.87
N ARG A 12 12.91 29.67 -1.68
CA ARG A 12 12.72 28.22 -1.49
C ARG A 12 11.95 28.03 -0.17
N GLY A 13 10.67 27.71 -0.27
CA GLY A 13 9.87 27.33 0.90
C GLY A 13 10.45 26.06 1.53
N ALA A 14 10.40 25.96 2.86
CA ALA A 14 10.68 24.70 3.53
C ALA A 14 9.77 23.62 2.93
N VAL A 15 10.33 22.46 2.59
CA VAL A 15 9.53 21.31 2.17
C VAL A 15 8.62 20.97 3.34
N ILE A 16 7.34 21.35 3.24
CA ILE A 16 6.37 21.12 4.31
C ILE A 16 6.28 19.60 4.48
N PRO A 17 6.64 19.06 5.66
CA PRO A 17 6.52 17.63 5.88
C PRO A 17 5.06 17.24 5.73
N SER A 18 4.81 16.18 4.97
CA SER A 18 3.46 15.62 4.86
C SER A 18 3.01 15.18 6.25
N LYS A 19 1.96 15.81 6.80
CA LYS A 19 1.46 15.52 8.16
C LYS A 19 1.21 14.01 8.32
N GLY A 20 1.90 13.39 9.27
CA GLY A 20 1.75 11.96 9.60
C GLY A 20 2.46 10.98 8.64
N LYS A 21 3.35 11.46 7.75
CA LYS A 21 4.17 10.60 6.89
C LYS A 21 5.65 10.90 7.11
N THR A 22 6.45 9.86 7.35
CA THR A 22 7.91 9.96 7.46
C THR A 22 8.52 9.58 6.11
N ARG A 23 9.40 10.44 5.57
CA ARG A 23 10.20 10.08 4.39
C ARG A 23 11.30 9.13 4.83
N ILE A 24 11.32 7.93 4.26
CA ILE A 24 12.36 6.92 4.48
C ILE A 24 13.02 6.57 3.15
N THR A 25 14.28 6.13 3.21
CA THR A 25 14.96 5.52 2.08
C THR A 25 14.89 4.01 2.26
N ILE A 26 14.20 3.32 1.34
CA ILE A 26 14.12 1.86 1.29
C ILE A 26 14.43 1.42 -0.14
N TYR A 27 15.03 0.25 -0.29
CA TYR A 27 15.07 -0.45 -1.57
C TYR A 27 13.75 -1.21 -1.74
N LEU A 28 13.21 -1.14 -2.96
CA LEU A 28 12.04 -1.89 -3.38
C LEU A 28 12.36 -2.46 -4.75
N ASP A 29 11.95 -3.69 -5.00
CA ASP A 29 12.20 -4.34 -6.28
C ASP A 29 11.48 -3.60 -7.42
N ASP A 30 12.12 -3.58 -8.59
CA ASP A 30 11.64 -2.82 -9.75
C ASP A 30 10.27 -3.34 -10.23
N ASP A 31 10.05 -4.66 -10.16
CA ASP A 31 8.79 -5.30 -10.52
C ASP A 31 7.63 -4.86 -9.61
N ILE A 32 7.89 -4.71 -8.31
CA ILE A 32 6.90 -4.19 -7.36
C ILE A 32 6.59 -2.72 -7.69
N LEU A 33 7.61 -1.90 -7.93
CA LEU A 33 7.43 -0.50 -8.31
C LEU A 33 6.59 -0.34 -9.57
N ASP A 34 6.90 -1.12 -10.61
CA ASP A 34 6.18 -1.07 -11.89
C ASP A 34 4.74 -1.53 -11.75
N ASN A 35 4.48 -2.57 -10.96
CA ASN A 35 3.13 -3.03 -10.68
C ASN A 35 2.29 -1.95 -9.99
N PHE A 36 2.82 -1.29 -8.96
CA PHE A 36 2.11 -0.20 -8.28
C PHE A 36 1.95 1.06 -9.15
N ARG A 37 2.88 1.33 -10.09
CA ARG A 37 2.70 2.40 -11.08
C ARG A 37 1.54 2.11 -12.02
N GLN A 38 1.46 0.91 -12.58
CA GLN A 38 0.34 0.53 -13.45
C GLN A 38 -1.01 0.58 -12.72
N GLN A 39 -1.07 0.10 -11.47
CA GLN A 39 -2.26 0.21 -10.63
C GLN A 39 -2.63 1.67 -10.32
N SER A 40 -1.64 2.55 -10.13
CA SER A 40 -1.85 3.98 -9.85
C SER A 40 -2.52 4.71 -11.02
N GLU A 41 -2.13 4.38 -12.25
CA GLU A 41 -2.71 4.94 -13.47
C GLU A 41 -4.19 4.56 -13.61
N THR A 42 -4.53 3.32 -13.27
CA THR A 42 -5.90 2.81 -13.34
C THR A 42 -6.81 3.45 -12.28
N ARG A 43 -6.28 3.67 -11.07
CA ARG A 43 -7.07 4.15 -9.92
C ARG A 43 -7.06 5.67 -9.75
N GLY A 44 -6.17 6.39 -10.45
CA GLY A 44 -5.99 7.83 -10.29
C GLY A 44 -5.39 8.23 -8.93
N ILE A 45 -4.79 7.28 -8.20
CA ILE A 45 -4.19 7.47 -6.87
C ILE A 45 -2.69 7.20 -7.01
N GLY A 46 -1.82 8.08 -6.52
CA GLY A 46 -0.37 7.90 -6.66
C GLY A 46 0.17 6.58 -6.07
N TYR A 47 1.13 5.96 -6.75
CA TYR A 47 1.69 4.64 -6.40
C TYR A 47 2.22 4.56 -4.95
N GLN A 48 2.80 5.64 -4.41
CA GLN A 48 3.26 5.70 -3.01
C GLN A 48 2.12 5.55 -2.00
N THR A 49 0.93 6.05 -2.34
CA THR A 49 -0.27 5.89 -1.49
C THR A 49 -0.72 4.44 -1.53
N LEU A 50 -0.73 3.80 -2.70
CA LEU A 50 -1.10 2.39 -2.85
C LEU A 50 -0.14 1.46 -2.08
N ILE A 51 1.17 1.70 -2.15
CA ILE A 51 2.16 0.96 -1.36
C ILE A 51 1.86 1.09 0.14
N ASN A 52 1.60 2.31 0.62
CA ASN A 52 1.26 2.53 2.03
C ASN A 52 -0.06 1.85 2.43
N GLU A 53 -1.05 1.80 1.55
CA GLU A 53 -2.31 1.09 1.79
C GLU A 53 -2.09 -0.42 1.85
N ALA A 54 -1.28 -0.99 0.96
CA ALA A 54 -0.92 -2.40 0.98
C ALA A 54 -0.22 -2.77 2.30
N LEU A 55 0.74 -1.95 2.75
CA LEU A 55 1.40 -2.15 4.06
C LEU A 55 0.42 -2.03 5.23
N LYS A 56 -0.52 -1.08 5.19
CA LYS A 56 -1.58 -0.98 6.21
C LYS A 56 -2.50 -2.20 6.21
N GLN A 57 -2.86 -2.71 5.03
CA GLN A 57 -3.68 -3.91 4.90
C GLN A 57 -2.92 -5.14 5.42
N TYR A 58 -1.63 -5.24 5.17
CA TYR A 58 -0.78 -6.29 5.71
C TYR A 58 -0.70 -6.25 7.24
N ILE A 59 -0.59 -5.06 7.84
CA ILE A 59 -0.59 -4.91 9.32
C ILE A 59 -1.97 -5.20 9.93
N LYS A 60 -3.04 -4.79 9.24
CA LYS A 60 -4.42 -5.01 9.69
C LYS A 60 -4.89 -6.44 9.49
N SER A 61 -4.37 -7.11 8.47
CA SER A 61 -4.54 -8.55 8.29
C SER A 61 -3.70 -9.19 9.40
N PRO A 62 -4.30 -9.93 10.33
CA PRO A 62 -3.53 -10.72 11.26
C PRO A 62 -2.72 -11.70 10.42
N SER A 63 -1.45 -11.41 10.15
CA SER A 63 -0.52 -12.44 9.75
C SER A 63 -0.58 -13.47 10.88
N GLU A 64 -1.09 -14.67 10.57
CA GLU A 64 -1.23 -15.84 11.47
C GLU A 64 -2.56 -16.04 12.22
N GLN A 65 -3.70 -15.75 11.59
CA GLN A 65 -4.78 -16.76 11.61
C GLN A 65 -5.01 -17.24 10.17
N SER A 66 -3.95 -17.74 9.55
CA SER A 66 -4.08 -18.80 8.56
C SER A 66 -4.99 -19.85 9.19
N LEU A 67 -6.14 -20.16 8.57
CA LEU A 67 -7.03 -21.24 9.02
C LEU A 67 -6.16 -22.41 9.47
N THR A 68 -6.14 -22.68 10.78
CA THR A 68 -5.28 -23.73 11.29
C THR A 68 -5.82 -25.06 10.78
N GLU A 69 -5.00 -26.11 10.76
CA GLU A 69 -5.51 -27.45 10.47
C GLU A 69 -6.66 -27.82 11.42
N ALA A 70 -6.64 -27.31 12.65
CA ALA A 70 -7.73 -27.46 13.62
C ALA A 70 -9.02 -26.74 13.17
N ASP A 71 -8.92 -25.54 12.62
CA ASP A 71 -10.07 -24.80 12.10
C ASP A 71 -10.67 -25.51 10.87
N LEU A 72 -9.83 -26.00 9.97
CA LEU A 72 -10.27 -26.78 8.81
C LEU A 72 -10.93 -28.11 9.21
N ARG A 73 -10.34 -28.84 10.17
CA ARG A 73 -10.94 -30.08 10.72
C ARG A 73 -12.26 -29.81 11.43
N ARG A 74 -12.38 -28.70 12.16
CA ARG A 74 -13.63 -28.30 12.81
C ARG A 74 -14.73 -28.07 11.79
N ILE A 75 -14.45 -27.25 10.77
CA ILE A 75 -15.40 -26.94 9.70
C ILE A 75 -15.81 -28.21 8.94
N LEU A 76 -14.85 -29.06 8.55
CA LEU A 76 -15.15 -30.32 7.85
C LEU A 76 -16.00 -31.28 8.69
N ARG A 77 -15.79 -31.35 10.00
CA ARG A 77 -16.56 -32.23 10.89
C ARG A 77 -17.98 -31.72 11.11
N GLU A 78 -18.14 -30.40 11.21
CA GLU A 78 -19.45 -29.74 11.26
C GLU A 78 -20.24 -30.06 9.98
N GLU A 79 -19.69 -29.84 8.80
CA GLU A 79 -20.35 -30.11 7.51
C GLU A 79 -20.69 -31.60 7.30
N LEU A 80 -19.77 -32.53 7.62
CA LEU A 80 -20.02 -33.98 7.48
C LEU A 80 -21.11 -34.48 8.44
N SER A 81 -21.32 -33.81 9.58
CA SER A 81 -22.38 -34.17 10.52
C SER A 81 -23.77 -33.69 10.09
N GLN A 82 -23.85 -32.64 9.28
CA GLN A 82 -25.09 -32.06 8.74
C GLN A 82 -25.63 -32.85 7.53
N ILE A 83 -24.79 -33.64 6.88
CA ILE A 83 -25.14 -34.47 5.71
C ILE A 83 -25.78 -35.81 6.13
N ARG A 84 -25.93 -36.09 7.43
CA ARG A 84 -26.53 -37.34 7.93
C ARG A 84 -28.03 -37.21 8.21
#